data_AF-A0A957FNV1-F1
#
_entry.id   AF-A0A957FNV1-F1
#
_cell.length_a   1.000
_cell.length_b   1.000
_cell.length_c   1.000
_cell.angle_alpha   90.00
_cell.angle_beta   90.00
_cell.angle_gamma   90.00
#
_symmetry.space_group_name_H-M   'P 1'
#
loop_
_entity.id
_entity.type
_entity.pdbx_description
1 polymer ?
#
loop_
_entity_poly.entity_id
_entity_poly.type
_entity_poly.pdbx_seq_one_letter_code
_entity_poly.pdbx_strand_id
1 'polypeptide(L)'
;MLKVGLLVGREWSFPPAFIEEVNRRNVGVKAEYARLGGTRMDEPNPYAVIVDRISHEVPYYRSYLKNAVLQGVTVINNPFMWTADDKFF
;
A
#
# COMPACT_ATOMS: atom_id res chain seq x y z
N MET A 1 5.23 7.78 -15.29
CA MET A 1 5.85 7.90 -13.95
C MET A 1 5.24 6.85 -13.06
N LEU A 2 6.04 6.00 -12.43
CA LEU A 2 5.52 4.92 -11.58
C LEU A 2 5.09 5.49 -10.23
N LYS A 3 4.03 4.92 -9.65
CA LYS A 3 3.51 5.35 -8.35
C LYS A 3 3.72 4.30 -7.28
N VAL A 4 4.12 4.75 -6.10
CA VAL A 4 4.18 3.97 -4.86
C VAL A 4 3.10 4.49 -3.92
N GLY A 5 2.13 3.65 -3.60
CA GLY A 5 1.08 3.97 -2.63
C GLY A 5 1.50 3.57 -1.23
N LEU A 6 1.47 4.49 -0.27
CA LEU A 6 1.72 4.18 1.14
C LEU A 6 0.39 4.13 1.90
N LEU A 7 0.01 2.94 2.36
CA LEU A 7 -1.22 2.72 3.14
C LEU A 7 -0.86 2.70 4.63
N VAL A 8 -1.21 3.75 5.35
CA VAL A 8 -0.81 3.97 6.76
C VAL A 8 -1.99 4.41 7.63
N GLY A 9 -1.87 4.14 8.93
CA GLY A 9 -2.78 4.63 9.95
C GLY A 9 -2.34 5.99 10.49
N ARG A 10 -2.30 6.12 11.82
CA ARG A 10 -1.97 7.37 12.53
C ARG A 10 -0.47 7.56 12.84
N GLU A 11 0.40 6.81 12.17
CA GLU A 11 1.85 6.96 12.34
C GLU A 11 2.33 8.28 11.72
N TRP A 12 3.31 8.94 12.34
CA TRP A 12 3.78 10.27 11.89
C TRP A 12 5.25 10.34 11.48
N SER A 13 6.17 9.59 12.09
CA SER A 13 7.60 9.74 11.81
C SER A 13 8.01 9.08 10.49
N PHE A 14 7.57 7.84 10.26
CA PHE A 14 7.95 7.07 9.08
C PHE A 14 7.28 7.55 7.77
N PRO A 15 5.95 7.75 7.70
CA PRO A 15 5.29 8.00 6.42
C PRO A 15 5.77 9.23 5.65
N PRO A 16 5.92 10.43 6.26
CA PRO A 16 6.44 11.59 5.54
C PRO A 16 7.90 11.41 5.15
N ALA A 17 8.75 10.84 6.02
CA ALA A 17 10.16 10.60 5.73
C ALA A 17 10.35 9.63 4.55
N PHE A 18 9.54 8.57 4.49
CA PHE A 18 9.55 7.62 3.36
C PHE A 18 9.15 8.30 2.05
N ILE A 19 8.05 9.07 2.06
CA ILE A 19 7.55 9.78 0.88
C ILE A 19 8.60 10.79 0.38
N GLU A 20 9.18 11.56 1.30
CA GLU A 20 10.21 12.54 0.98
C GLU A 20 11.44 11.87 0.36
N GLU A 21 11.97 10.83 0.98
CA GLU A 21 13.18 10.14 0.49
C GLU A 21 12.97 9.51 -0.89
N VAL A 22 11.82 8.86 -1.14
CA VAL A 22 11.53 8.29 -2.46
C VAL A 22 11.43 9.38 -3.51
N ASN A 23 10.72 10.46 -3.22
CA ASN A 23 10.53 11.56 -4.17
C ASN A 23 11.83 12.34 -4.41
N ARG A 24 12.69 12.48 -3.40
CA ARG A 24 14.00 13.14 -3.49
C ARG A 24 14.94 12.47 -4.48
N ARG A 25 14.84 11.14 -4.65
CA ARG A 25 15.68 10.38 -5.59
C ARG A 25 15.45 10.74 -7.06
N ASN A 26 14.26 11.25 -7.40
CA ASN A 26 13.94 11.74 -8.75
C ASN A 26 14.26 10.75 -9.90
N VAL A 27 13.98 9.45 -9.69
CA VAL A 27 14.26 8.37 -10.66
C VAL A 27 12.99 7.90 -11.41
N GLY A 28 12.06 8.81 -11.68
CA GLY A 28 10.82 8.48 -12.41
C GLY A 28 9.76 7.73 -11.58
N VAL A 29 9.89 7.76 -10.25
CA VAL A 29 8.95 7.18 -9.28
C VAL A 29 8.42 8.29 -8.37
N LYS A 30 7.13 8.22 -8.02
CA LYS A 30 6.50 9.11 -7.04
C LYS A 30 5.82 8.32 -5.94
N ALA A 31 6.16 8.60 -4.68
CA ALA A 31 5.47 8.10 -3.51
C ALA A 31 4.38 9.07 -3.04
N GLU A 32 3.21 8.53 -2.69
CA GLU A 32 2.10 9.28 -2.12
C GLU A 32 1.28 8.40 -1.17
N TYR A 33 0.48 9.04 -0.30
CA TYR A 33 -0.49 8.32 0.50
C TYR A 33 -1.52 7.62 -0.40
N ALA A 34 -1.72 6.32 -0.18
CA ALA A 34 -2.69 5.55 -0.92
C ALA A 34 -4.11 6.04 -0.59
N ARG A 35 -4.82 6.55 -1.61
CA ARG A 35 -6.22 6.97 -1.47
C ARG A 35 -7.15 5.85 -1.92
N LEU A 36 -8.04 5.43 -1.02
CA LEU A 36 -9.03 4.38 -1.27
C LEU A 36 -10.43 4.99 -1.17
N GLY A 37 -11.22 4.88 -2.25
CA GLY A 37 -12.54 5.54 -2.38
C GLY A 37 -13.72 4.59 -2.58
N GLY A 38 -13.57 3.32 -2.18
CA GLY A 38 -14.51 2.24 -2.53
C GLY A 38 -14.18 1.68 -3.91
N THR A 39 -13.53 0.52 -3.95
CA THR A 39 -13.09 -0.12 -5.19
C THR A 39 -14.28 -0.50 -6.06
N ARG A 40 -14.31 0.01 -7.29
CA ARG A 40 -15.31 -0.39 -8.28
C ARG A 40 -14.82 -1.63 -9.03
N MET A 41 -15.76 -2.40 -9.56
CA MET A 41 -15.43 -3.50 -10.47
C MET A 41 -14.64 -2.94 -11.66
N ASP A 42 -13.56 -3.62 -12.04
CA ASP A 42 -12.63 -3.25 -13.12
C ASP A 42 -11.97 -1.87 -12.99
N GLU A 43 -11.99 -1.25 -11.81
CA GLU A 43 -11.22 -0.03 -11.58
C GLU A 43 -9.70 -0.33 -11.66
N PRO A 44 -8.96 0.35 -12.56
CA PRO A 44 -7.54 0.12 -12.70
C PRO A 44 -6.79 0.66 -11.48
N ASN A 45 -5.90 -0.16 -10.93
CA ASN A 45 -5.05 0.27 -9.84
C ASN A 45 -3.98 1.26 -10.34
N PRO A 46 -3.87 2.47 -9.76
CA PRO A 46 -2.91 3.47 -10.24
C PRO A 46 -1.47 3.24 -9.73
N TYR A 47 -1.24 2.27 -8.84
CA TYR A 47 0.04 2.03 -8.20
C TYR A 47 0.79 0.87 -8.86
N ALA A 48 2.11 1.02 -8.99
CA ALA A 48 2.99 -0.10 -9.34
C ALA A 48 3.39 -0.90 -8.09
N VAL A 49 3.53 -0.20 -6.96
CA VAL A 49 3.84 -0.78 -5.64
C VAL A 49 2.91 -0.19 -4.59
N ILE A 50 2.44 -1.00 -3.65
CA ILE A 50 1.77 -0.53 -2.44
C ILE A 50 2.54 -1.02 -1.21
N VAL A 51 2.85 -0.11 -0.31
CA VAL A 51 3.42 -0.41 1.01
C VAL A 51 2.28 -0.41 2.02
N ASP A 52 1.94 -1.59 2.52
CA ASP A 52 0.95 -1.86 3.54
C ASP A 52 1.55 -1.78 4.94
N ARG A 53 1.03 -0.84 5.74
CA ARG A 53 1.37 -0.64 7.15
C ARG A 53 0.16 -0.80 8.06
N ILE A 54 -1.04 -1.06 7.55
CA ILE A 54 -2.28 -0.91 8.33
C ILE A 54 -3.47 -1.76 7.84
N SER A 55 -3.28 -2.70 6.91
CA SER A 55 -4.40 -3.47 6.35
C SER A 55 -5.16 -4.34 7.36
N HIS A 56 -4.63 -4.49 8.58
CA HIS A 56 -5.28 -5.23 9.67
C HIS A 56 -6.40 -4.49 10.36
N GLU A 57 -6.36 -3.16 10.36
CA GLU A 57 -7.34 -2.33 11.07
C GLU A 57 -8.72 -2.41 10.42
N VAL A 58 -8.79 -2.45 9.09
CA VAL A 58 -10.05 -2.39 8.35
C VAL A 58 -10.12 -3.54 7.35
N PRO A 59 -11.12 -4.45 7.43
CA PRO A 59 -11.24 -5.60 6.55
C PRO A 59 -11.16 -5.27 5.06
N TYR A 60 -11.73 -4.14 4.65
CA TYR A 60 -11.71 -3.66 3.26
C TYR A 60 -10.30 -3.46 2.71
N TYR A 61 -9.35 -2.94 3.50
CA TYR A 61 -7.99 -2.69 3.03
C TYR A 61 -7.32 -3.97 2.53
N ARG A 62 -7.51 -5.07 3.24
CA ARG A 62 -6.98 -6.37 2.84
C ARG A 62 -7.59 -6.86 1.53
N SER A 63 -8.90 -6.72 1.35
CA SER A 63 -9.58 -7.07 0.10
C SER A 63 -9.06 -6.24 -1.07
N TYR A 64 -8.87 -4.93 -0.86
CA TYR A 64 -8.28 -4.04 -1.86
C TYR A 64 -6.86 -4.47 -2.24
N LEU A 65 -6.00 -4.77 -1.26
CA LEU A 65 -4.61 -5.19 -1.51
C LEU A 65 -4.53 -6.52 -2.26
N LYS A 66 -5.40 -7.49 -1.94
CA LYS A 66 -5.49 -8.74 -2.70
C LYS A 66 -5.90 -8.47 -4.16
N ASN A 67 -6.92 -7.63 -4.36
CA ASN A 67 -7.33 -7.21 -5.70
C ASN A 67 -6.18 -6.49 -6.45
N ALA A 68 -5.41 -5.65 -5.77
CA ALA A 68 -4.25 -4.98 -6.35
C ALA A 68 -3.21 -5.99 -6.86
N VAL A 69 -2.89 -7.03 -6.08
CA VAL A 69 -1.97 -8.10 -6.51
C VAL A 69 -2.50 -8.81 -7.76
N LEU A 70 -3.81 -9.09 -7.83
CA LEU A 70 -4.42 -9.72 -9.01
C LEU A 70 -4.32 -8.84 -10.27
N GLN A 71 -4.21 -7.52 -10.11
CA GLN A 71 -3.99 -6.58 -11.22
C GLN A 71 -2.50 -6.37 -11.54
N GLY A 72 -1.59 -7.14 -10.93
CA GLY A 72 -0.14 -7.07 -11.17
C GLY A 72 0.61 -6.06 -10.30
N VAL A 73 -0.05 -5.47 -9.30
CA VAL A 73 0.60 -4.54 -8.36
C VAL A 73 1.43 -5.32 -7.34
N THR A 74 2.66 -4.88 -7.10
CA THR A 74 3.48 -5.45 -6.01
C THR A 74 3.02 -4.87 -4.67
N VAL A 75 2.68 -5.73 -3.71
CA VAL A 75 2.26 -5.29 -2.37
C VAL A 75 3.25 -5.78 -1.30
N ILE A 76 3.72 -4.85 -0.47
CA ILE A 76 4.68 -5.09 0.62
C ILE A 76 4.03 -4.63 1.92
N ASN A 77 3.69 -5.49 2.88
CA ASN A 77 3.91 -6.93 2.88
C ASN A 77 2.86 -7.67 2.05
N ASN A 78 3.21 -8.88 1.59
CA ASN A 78 2.32 -9.68 0.77
C ASN A 78 1.00 -9.97 1.52
N PRO A 79 -0.17 -9.55 1.00
CA PRO A 79 -1.46 -9.65 1.69
C PRO A 79 -1.98 -11.09 1.84
N PHE A 80 -1.31 -12.07 1.23
CA PHE A 80 -1.62 -13.50 1.35
C PHE A 80 -0.84 -14.20 2.49
N MET A 81 0.19 -13.57 3.04
CA MET A 81 1.04 -14.14 4.09
C MET A 81 0.61 -13.73 5.51
N TRP A 82 -0.59 -13.18 5.64
CA TRP A 82 -1.10 -12.61 6.89
C TRP A 82 -1.15 -13.60 8.07
N THR A 83 -1.34 -14.90 7.80
CA THR A 83 -1.33 -15.95 8.83
C THR A 83 0.02 -16.10 9.54
N ALA A 84 1.08 -15.44 9.07
CA ALA A 84 2.37 -15.42 9.74
C ALA A 84 2.46 -14.38 10.89
N ASP A 85 1.50 -13.47 11.03
CA ASP A 85 1.45 -12.42 12.07
C ASP A 85 0.52 -12.81 13.23
N ASP A 86 0.74 -13.99 13.81
CA ASP A 86 0.04 -14.40 15.03
C ASP A 86 0.59 -13.64 16.25
N LYS A 87 -0.24 -12.76 16.82
CA LYS A 87 0.09 -11.95 18.01
C LYS A 87 -0.26 -12.70 19.30
N PHE A 88 0.25 -13.92 19.42
CA PHE A 88 -0.04 -14.80 20.57
C PHE A 88 0.75 -14.47 21.83
N PHE A 89 1.64 -13.47 21.78
CA PHE A 89 2.47 -13.00 22.88
C PHE A 89 2.59 -11.48 22.88
#